data_AF-A0A956HP66-F1
#
_entry.id   AF-A0A956HP66-F1
#
_cell.length_a   1.000
_cell.length_b   1.000
_cell.length_c   1.000
_cell.angle_alpha   90.00
_cell.angle_beta   90.00
_cell.angle_gamma   90.00
#
_symmetry.space_group_name_H-M   'P 1'
#
loop_
_entity.id
_entity.type
_entity.pdbx_description
1 polymer ?
#
loop_
_entity_poly.entity_id
_entity_poly.type
_entity_poly.pdbx_seq_one_letter_code
_entity_poly.pdbx_strand_id
1 'polypeptide(L)'
;MTTRDASHRATGANPCQSLLDRLPEPGWRRVERLSLVRREIRESLSKSAVDLLWSRAEVVLEGGREPEADRYYVSAMVTIDLALGRDVIREKADAATAVRVAELMRDHEGVRARLAEVVRPELARLTGRPAARLKFTGPRRRASDAAPRAGVILLDHVVRAEGTRILIDGDAMVTLAGRDA
;
A
#
# COMPACT_ATOMS: atom_id res chain seq x y z
N MET A 1 -40.23 -79.94 41.84
CA MET A 1 -40.45 -79.09 40.65
C MET A 1 -39.28 -78.12 40.53
N THR A 2 -38.64 -78.15 39.35
CA THR A 2 -37.81 -77.11 38.69
C THR A 2 -36.57 -76.56 39.42
N THR A 3 -35.35 -77.05 39.13
CA THR A 3 -34.41 -76.60 38.05
C THR A 3 -34.22 -75.08 37.97
N ARG A 4 -33.10 -74.56 38.48
CA ARG A 4 -31.81 -74.27 37.78
C ARG A 4 -31.85 -72.99 36.92
N ASP A 5 -30.99 -72.06 37.35
CA ASP A 5 -29.96 -71.39 36.55
C ASP A 5 -30.38 -70.33 35.52
N ALA A 6 -29.80 -69.13 35.65
CA ALA A 6 -28.94 -68.54 34.61
C ALA A 6 -28.55 -67.12 35.03
N SER A 7 -27.34 -67.05 35.56
CA SER A 7 -26.46 -65.90 35.61
C SER A 7 -26.49 -65.08 34.30
N HIS A 8 -27.04 -63.87 34.39
CA HIS A 8 -26.79 -62.81 33.42
C HIS A 8 -25.43 -62.18 33.71
N ARG A 9 -24.51 -62.21 32.72
CA ARG A 9 -23.69 -61.08 32.22
C ARG A 9 -22.52 -61.62 31.40
N ALA A 10 -22.67 -61.58 30.08
CA ALA A 10 -21.53 -61.58 29.17
C ALA A 10 -21.33 -60.15 28.66
N THR A 11 -20.26 -59.54 29.14
CA THR A 11 -19.69 -58.26 28.73
C THR A 11 -19.17 -58.39 27.30
N GLY A 12 -19.91 -57.88 26.31
CA GLY A 12 -19.48 -57.87 24.92
C GLY A 12 -18.40 -56.81 24.70
N ALA A 13 -17.14 -57.23 24.62
CA ALA A 13 -16.05 -56.36 24.21
C ALA A 13 -16.24 -55.92 22.75
N ASN A 14 -16.19 -54.62 22.49
CA ASN A 14 -16.41 -54.03 21.18
C ASN A 14 -15.22 -54.37 20.25
N PRO A 15 -15.41 -55.11 19.13
CA PRO A 15 -14.31 -55.63 18.32
C PRO A 15 -13.43 -54.54 17.69
N CYS A 16 -13.95 -53.31 17.53
CA CYS A 16 -13.18 -52.17 17.06
C CYS A 16 -12.12 -51.70 18.08
N GLN A 17 -12.36 -51.87 19.38
CA GLN A 17 -11.41 -51.49 20.44
C GLN A 17 -10.16 -52.39 20.39
N SER A 18 -10.39 -53.70 20.25
CA SER A 18 -9.34 -54.72 20.12
C SER A 18 -8.42 -54.50 18.91
N LEU A 19 -8.89 -53.82 17.87
CA LEU A 19 -8.13 -53.55 16.65
C LEU A 19 -7.27 -52.29 16.82
N LEU A 20 -7.81 -51.25 17.46
CA LEU A 20 -7.09 -50.03 17.82
C LEU A 20 -5.95 -50.31 18.81
N ASP A 21 -6.16 -51.21 19.78
CA ASP A 21 -5.14 -51.59 20.78
C ASP A 21 -3.96 -52.39 20.19
N ARG A 22 -4.12 -52.92 18.96
CA ARG A 22 -3.11 -53.71 18.25
C ARG A 22 -2.38 -52.93 17.15
N LEU A 23 -2.87 -51.75 16.80
CA LEU A 23 -2.16 -50.90 15.86
C LEU A 23 -1.00 -50.23 16.59
N PRO A 24 0.22 -50.23 16.01
CA PRO A 24 1.31 -49.46 16.58
C PRO A 24 0.85 -48.01 16.70
N GLU A 25 1.18 -47.39 17.83
CA GLU A 25 0.84 -45.99 18.09
C GLU A 25 1.19 -45.14 16.87
N PRO A 26 0.23 -44.38 16.30
CA PRO A 26 0.52 -43.60 15.12
C PRO A 26 1.69 -42.65 15.43
N GLY A 27 2.72 -42.64 14.59
CA GLY A 27 3.97 -41.90 14.87
C GLY A 27 3.77 -40.40 15.14
N TRP A 28 2.62 -39.84 14.76
CA TRP A 28 2.21 -38.46 15.03
C TRP A 28 1.67 -38.21 16.45
N ARG A 29 1.39 -39.26 17.24
CA ARG A 29 0.94 -39.13 18.65
C ARG A 29 2.04 -38.61 19.60
N ARG A 30 3.30 -38.52 19.13
CA ARG A 30 4.46 -37.95 19.85
C ARG A 30 4.93 -36.59 19.30
N VAL A 31 4.13 -35.91 18.50
CA VAL A 31 4.48 -34.54 18.07
C VAL A 31 4.16 -33.58 19.21
N GLU A 32 5.12 -33.38 20.12
CA GLU A 32 5.01 -32.45 21.24
C GLU A 32 5.23 -30.98 20.84
N ARG A 33 5.80 -30.74 19.65
CA ARG A 33 6.14 -29.41 19.15
C ARG A 33 5.82 -29.27 17.66
N LEU A 34 5.05 -28.22 17.33
CA LEU A 34 4.73 -27.83 15.96
C LEU A 34 5.78 -26.81 15.48
N SER A 35 6.43 -27.06 14.35
CA SER A 35 7.26 -26.04 13.70
C SER A 35 6.37 -25.03 12.99
N LEU A 36 6.24 -23.83 13.55
CA LEU A 36 5.63 -22.70 12.86
C LEU A 36 6.62 -22.14 11.85
N VAL A 37 6.47 -22.51 10.58
CA VAL A 37 7.24 -21.92 9.47
C VAL A 37 6.50 -20.68 8.97
N ARG A 38 7.06 -19.49 9.22
CA ARG A 38 6.57 -18.23 8.66
C ARG A 38 7.26 -17.96 7.32
N ARG A 39 6.51 -17.95 6.22
CA ARG A 39 7.00 -17.44 4.92
C ARG A 39 6.68 -15.96 4.83
N GLU A 40 7.70 -15.12 4.69
CA GLU A 40 7.54 -13.71 4.36
C GLU A 40 7.39 -13.59 2.84
N ILE A 41 6.23 -13.08 2.39
CA ILE A 41 6.02 -12.71 0.99
C ILE A 41 6.26 -11.21 0.90
N ARG A 42 7.25 -10.81 0.09
CA ARG A 42 7.53 -9.41 -0.21
C ARG A 42 6.91 -9.06 -1.54
N GLU A 43 5.95 -8.15 -1.52
CA GLU A 43 5.37 -7.58 -2.72
C GLU A 43 5.95 -6.18 -2.93
N SER A 44 6.23 -5.85 -4.18
CA SER A 44 6.74 -4.53 -4.55
C SER A 44 6.24 -4.18 -5.94
N LEU A 45 6.01 -2.89 -6.17
CA LEU A 45 5.86 -2.37 -7.52
C LEU A 45 7.24 -2.12 -8.11
N SER A 46 7.45 -2.57 -9.35
CA SER A 46 8.62 -2.15 -10.09
C SER A 46 8.45 -0.70 -10.55
N LYS A 47 9.56 0.00 -10.79
CA LYS A 47 9.53 1.35 -11.37
C LYS A 47 8.72 1.39 -12.66
N SER A 48 8.91 0.41 -13.55
CA SER A 48 8.18 0.30 -14.81
C SER A 48 6.67 0.10 -14.61
N ALA A 49 6.26 -0.60 -13.55
CA ALA A 49 4.84 -0.76 -13.23
C ALA A 49 4.22 0.59 -12.82
N VAL A 50 4.92 1.38 -12.00
CA VAL A 50 4.48 2.74 -11.65
C VAL A 50 4.39 3.62 -12.89
N ASP A 51 5.39 3.57 -13.77
CA ASP A 51 5.39 4.34 -15.02
C ASP A 51 4.21 3.97 -15.93
N LEU A 52 3.89 2.68 -16.03
CA LEU A 52 2.78 2.18 -16.83
C LEU A 52 1.40 2.54 -16.26
N LEU A 53 1.27 2.54 -14.93
CA LEU A 53 0.07 3.03 -14.25
C LEU A 53 -0.08 4.54 -14.47
N TRP A 54 1.02 5.29 -14.35
CA TRP A 54 1.03 6.73 -14.54
C TRP A 54 0.70 7.16 -15.97
N SER A 55 1.08 6.36 -16.98
CA SER A 55 0.78 6.67 -18.38
C SER A 55 -0.72 6.67 -18.70
N ARG A 56 -1.55 6.12 -17.82
CA ARG A 56 -3.02 6.10 -17.91
C ARG A 56 -3.68 6.98 -16.85
N ALA A 57 -2.90 7.77 -16.14
CA ALA A 57 -3.42 8.62 -15.08
C ALA A 57 -4.10 9.87 -15.65
N GLU A 58 -5.27 10.19 -15.11
CA GLU A 58 -5.85 11.51 -15.23
C GLU A 58 -5.25 12.40 -14.14
N VAL A 59 -4.81 13.61 -14.52
CA VAL A 59 -4.15 14.54 -13.60
C VAL A 59 -4.90 15.86 -13.62
N VAL A 60 -5.37 16.28 -12.46
CA VAL A 60 -5.95 17.61 -12.23
C VAL A 60 -5.01 18.38 -11.31
N LEU A 61 -4.69 19.61 -11.69
CA LEU A 61 -3.83 20.51 -10.92
C LEU A 61 -4.62 21.76 -10.51
N GLU A 62 -4.44 22.16 -9.26
CA GLU A 62 -4.89 23.44 -8.74
C GLU A 62 -3.71 24.15 -8.08
N GLY A 63 -3.52 25.42 -8.37
CA GLY A 63 -2.36 26.18 -7.92
C GLY A 63 -2.72 27.58 -7.45
N GLY A 64 -1.99 28.07 -6.44
CA GLY A 64 -2.26 29.38 -5.86
C GLY A 64 -1.05 29.99 -5.15
N ARG A 65 -1.27 31.20 -4.61
CA ARG A 65 -0.30 31.95 -3.82
C ARG A 65 -0.93 32.30 -2.48
N GLU A 66 -0.17 32.11 -1.41
CA GLU A 66 -0.51 32.61 -0.08
C GLU A 66 -0.08 34.09 -0.01
N PRO A 67 -1.03 35.05 0.07
CA PRO A 67 -0.72 36.48 -0.07
C PRO A 67 0.24 37.02 0.99
N GLU A 68 0.19 36.45 2.19
CA GLU A 68 0.87 36.96 3.38
C GLU A 68 2.32 36.47 3.53
N ALA A 69 2.73 35.42 2.81
CA ALA A 69 3.95 34.67 3.12
C ALA A 69 4.93 34.45 1.96
N ASP A 70 4.73 35.08 0.79
CA ASP A 70 5.46 34.78 -0.47
C ASP A 70 5.61 33.27 -0.75
N ARG A 71 4.54 32.54 -0.45
CA ARG A 71 4.43 31.10 -0.61
C ARG A 71 3.50 30.78 -1.76
N TYR A 72 3.84 29.72 -2.46
CA TYR A 72 3.08 29.20 -3.59
C TYR A 72 2.82 27.73 -3.35
N TYR A 73 1.60 27.29 -3.69
CA TYR A 73 1.19 25.92 -3.53
C TYR A 73 0.58 25.38 -4.82
N VAL A 74 0.72 24.07 -5.00
CA VAL A 74 0.04 23.30 -6.05
C VAL A 74 -0.47 22.02 -5.41
N SER A 75 -1.76 21.78 -5.55
CA SER A 75 -2.41 20.51 -5.23
C SER A 75 -2.64 19.74 -6.53
N ALA A 76 -2.29 18.46 -6.53
CA ALA A 76 -2.44 17.54 -7.64
C ALA A 76 -3.36 16.40 -7.24
N MET A 77 -4.42 16.17 -7.99
CA MET A 77 -5.25 14.99 -7.88
C MET A 77 -4.97 14.08 -9.08
N VAL A 78 -4.41 12.91 -8.80
CA VAL A 78 -4.09 11.90 -9.82
C VAL A 78 -5.03 10.72 -9.66
N THR A 79 -5.77 10.39 -10.72
CA THR A 79 -6.70 9.27 -10.75
C THR A 79 -6.21 8.22 -11.73
N ILE A 80 -6.06 6.98 -11.26
CA ILE A 80 -5.71 5.82 -12.09
C ILE A 80 -6.84 4.81 -11.98
N ASP A 81 -7.56 4.57 -13.08
CA ASP A 81 -8.61 3.56 -13.12
C ASP A 81 -8.08 2.25 -13.69
N LEU A 82 -7.98 1.21 -12.84
CA LEU A 82 -7.49 -0.10 -13.26
C LEU A 82 -8.40 -0.76 -14.30
N ALA A 83 -9.68 -0.39 -14.35
CA ALA A 83 -10.62 -0.91 -15.34
C ALA A 83 -10.28 -0.44 -16.78
N LEU A 84 -9.60 0.70 -16.92
CA LEU A 84 -9.12 1.23 -18.19
C LEU A 84 -7.77 0.64 -18.61
N GLY A 85 -7.09 -0.08 -17.71
CA GLY A 85 -5.77 -0.70 -17.94
C GLY A 85 -5.81 -2.22 -18.17
N ARG A 86 -6.96 -2.78 -18.57
CA ARG A 86 -7.14 -4.25 -18.74
C ARG A 86 -6.21 -4.88 -19.78
N ASP A 87 -5.66 -4.08 -20.68
CA ASP A 87 -4.70 -4.49 -21.71
C ASP A 87 -3.27 -4.64 -21.16
N VAL A 88 -2.98 -4.04 -20.00
CA VAL A 88 -1.63 -3.99 -19.41
C VAL A 88 -1.55 -4.61 -18.02
N ILE A 89 -2.66 -4.70 -17.29
CA ILE A 89 -2.72 -5.28 -15.96
C ILE A 89 -3.30 -6.69 -16.07
N ARG A 90 -2.50 -7.68 -15.68
CA ARG A 90 -2.92 -9.09 -15.68
C ARG A 90 -3.95 -9.39 -14.59
N GLU A 91 -3.83 -8.73 -13.44
CA GLU A 91 -4.76 -8.90 -12.32
C GLU A 91 -6.15 -8.38 -12.67
N LYS A 92 -7.16 -8.96 -12.02
CA LYS A 92 -8.53 -8.49 -12.20
C LYS A 92 -8.65 -7.04 -11.72
N ALA A 93 -9.20 -6.18 -12.57
CA ALA A 93 -9.52 -4.80 -12.22
C ALA A 93 -10.75 -4.76 -11.29
N ASP A 94 -10.51 -4.97 -10.00
CA ASP A 94 -11.50 -4.86 -8.92
C ASP A 94 -10.95 -4.09 -7.72
N ALA A 95 -11.82 -3.89 -6.72
CA ALA A 95 -11.50 -3.09 -5.55
C ALA A 95 -10.38 -3.69 -4.69
N ALA A 96 -10.27 -5.02 -4.64
CA ALA A 96 -9.21 -5.66 -3.88
C ALA A 96 -7.84 -5.40 -4.52
N THR A 97 -7.76 -5.49 -5.85
CA THR A 97 -6.54 -5.13 -6.59
C THR A 97 -6.18 -3.65 -6.43
N ALA A 98 -7.16 -2.74 -6.52
CA ALA A 98 -6.92 -1.30 -6.35
C ALA A 98 -6.36 -0.96 -4.96
N VAL A 99 -6.93 -1.53 -3.89
CA VAL A 99 -6.42 -1.37 -2.52
C VAL A 99 -4.97 -1.86 -2.42
N ARG A 100 -4.68 -3.04 -2.96
CA ARG A 100 -3.33 -3.62 -2.90
C ARG A 100 -2.29 -2.78 -3.64
N VAL A 101 -2.63 -2.29 -4.84
CA VAL A 101 -1.73 -1.40 -5.59
C VAL A 101 -1.55 -0.07 -4.86
N ALA A 102 -2.61 0.51 -4.30
CA ALA A 102 -2.53 1.74 -3.50
C ALA A 102 -1.62 1.59 -2.27
N GLU A 103 -1.68 0.44 -1.57
CA GLU A 103 -0.78 0.12 -0.46
C GLU A 103 0.68 0.06 -0.91
N LEU A 104 0.96 -0.59 -2.04
CA LEU A 104 2.31 -0.66 -2.61
C LEU A 104 2.83 0.70 -3.09
N MET A 105 1.94 1.62 -3.47
CA MET A 105 2.29 2.96 -3.94
C MET A 105 2.59 3.96 -2.81
N ARG A 106 2.04 3.75 -1.61
CA ARG A 106 2.08 4.72 -0.50
C ARG A 106 3.49 5.22 -0.14
N ASP A 107 4.46 4.31 -0.10
CA ASP A 107 5.85 4.62 0.25
C ASP A 107 6.80 4.48 -0.95
N HIS A 108 6.25 4.40 -2.17
CA HIS A 108 7.04 4.14 -3.37
C HIS A 108 7.70 5.42 -3.91
N GLU A 109 9.03 5.44 -3.96
CA GLU A 109 9.81 6.61 -4.41
C GLU A 109 9.45 7.10 -5.81
N GLY A 110 9.07 6.19 -6.71
CA GLY A 110 8.63 6.51 -8.06
C GLY A 110 7.34 7.34 -8.10
N VAL A 111 6.41 7.16 -7.16
CA VAL A 111 5.17 7.94 -7.08
C VAL A 111 5.50 9.39 -6.75
N ARG A 112 6.35 9.59 -5.75
CA ARG A 112 6.84 10.90 -5.36
C ARG A 112 7.62 11.59 -6.48
N ALA A 113 8.46 10.85 -7.20
CA ALA A 113 9.20 11.39 -8.35
C ALA A 113 8.25 11.86 -9.45
N ARG A 114 7.22 11.07 -9.78
CA ARG A 114 6.22 11.43 -10.79
C ARG A 114 5.34 12.61 -10.37
N LEU A 115 4.90 12.67 -9.10
CA LEU A 115 4.23 13.87 -8.57
C LEU A 115 5.11 15.11 -8.70
N ALA A 116 6.40 15.01 -8.39
CA ALA A 116 7.33 16.12 -8.52
C ALA A 116 7.49 16.58 -9.97
N GLU A 117 7.48 15.67 -10.94
CA GLU A 117 7.48 16.00 -12.38
C GLU A 117 6.20 16.75 -12.78
N VAL A 118 5.06 16.32 -12.25
CA VAL A 118 3.73 16.89 -12.56
C VAL A 118 3.56 18.30 -11.98
N VAL A 119 3.92 18.53 -10.71
CA VAL A 119 3.66 19.82 -10.04
C VAL A 119 4.71 20.90 -10.35
N ARG A 120 5.91 20.50 -10.77
CA ARG A 120 7.04 21.42 -10.99
C ARG A 120 6.76 22.48 -12.06
N PRO A 121 6.22 22.15 -13.25
CA PRO A 121 5.89 23.16 -14.26
C PRO A 121 4.91 24.21 -13.74
N GLU A 122 3.92 23.78 -12.96
CA GLU A 122 2.92 24.69 -12.41
C GLU A 122 3.50 25.60 -11.32
N LEU A 123 4.33 25.07 -10.44
CA LEU A 123 5.08 25.89 -9.48
C LEU A 123 6.02 26.88 -10.18
N ALA A 124 6.67 26.47 -11.27
CA ALA A 124 7.51 27.36 -12.07
C ALA A 124 6.69 28.51 -12.68
N ARG A 125 5.50 28.21 -13.22
CA ARG A 125 4.55 29.19 -13.76
C ARG A 125 4.11 30.19 -12.69
N LEU A 126 3.69 29.71 -11.53
CA LEU A 126 3.20 30.55 -10.43
C LEU A 126 4.29 31.44 -9.82
N THR A 127 5.49 30.90 -9.64
CA THR A 127 6.62 31.62 -9.04
C THR A 127 7.35 32.53 -10.04
N GLY A 128 7.13 32.36 -11.34
CA GLY A 128 7.90 33.02 -12.40
C GLY A 128 9.37 32.58 -12.45
N ARG A 129 9.76 31.52 -11.73
CA ARG A 129 11.13 31.00 -11.70
C ARG A 129 11.28 29.81 -12.65
N PRO A 130 12.45 29.61 -13.27
CA PRO A 130 12.72 28.41 -14.06
C PRO A 130 12.55 27.13 -13.22
N ALA A 131 11.89 26.11 -13.78
CA ALA A 131 11.65 24.81 -13.14
C ALA A 131 12.94 24.14 -12.62
N ALA A 132 14.08 24.38 -13.27
CA ALA A 132 15.39 23.87 -12.87
C ALA A 132 15.92 24.47 -11.55
N ARG A 133 15.42 25.64 -11.14
CA ARG A 133 15.81 26.31 -9.89
C ARG A 133 14.99 25.86 -8.68
N LEU A 134 13.88 25.16 -8.91
CA LEU A 134 13.03 24.62 -7.86
C LEU A 134 13.55 23.25 -7.42
N LYS A 135 13.86 23.07 -6.13
CA LYS A 135 14.46 21.82 -5.62
C LYS A 135 13.49 21.11 -4.69
N PHE A 136 13.12 19.88 -4.98
CA PHE A 136 12.30 19.07 -4.08
C PHE A 136 13.17 18.46 -2.98
N THR A 137 12.78 18.64 -1.73
CA THR A 137 13.37 17.89 -0.60
C THR A 137 12.49 16.70 -0.23
N GLY A 138 13.14 15.65 0.29
CA GLY A 138 12.53 14.40 0.80
C GLY A 138 11.31 14.62 1.70
N PRO A 139 10.58 13.54 2.07
CA PRO A 139 9.36 13.64 2.86
C PRO A 139 9.58 14.50 4.11
N ARG A 140 8.55 15.23 4.55
CA ARG A 140 8.53 15.92 5.85
C ARG A 140 8.89 14.89 6.92
N ARG A 141 10.17 14.80 7.31
CA ARG A 141 10.49 14.35 8.66
C ARG A 141 9.73 15.31 9.56
N ARG A 142 8.97 14.77 10.52
CA ARG A 142 8.29 15.56 11.57
C ARG A 142 9.15 16.76 11.89
N ALA A 143 8.59 17.94 11.63
CA ALA A 143 9.29 19.20 11.71
C ALA A 143 10.04 19.29 13.05
N SER A 144 11.36 19.33 12.99
CA SER A 144 12.15 20.05 13.97
C SER A 144 12.46 21.41 13.34
N ASP A 145 11.62 22.40 13.61
CA ASP A 145 11.88 23.84 13.77
C ASP A 145 12.79 24.63 12.79
N ALA A 146 13.18 24.10 11.64
CA ALA A 146 13.88 24.87 10.62
C ALA A 146 12.89 25.38 9.57
N ALA A 147 12.77 26.71 9.44
CA ALA A 147 12.03 27.33 8.35
C ALA A 147 12.54 26.79 6.99
N PRO A 148 11.64 26.42 6.05
CA PRO A 148 12.05 25.88 4.77
C PRO A 148 12.93 26.89 4.04
N ARG A 149 14.07 26.41 3.50
CA ARG A 149 14.98 27.24 2.72
C ARG A 149 14.26 27.75 1.47
N ALA A 150 14.52 29.00 1.10
CA ALA A 150 13.97 29.59 -0.11
C ALA A 150 14.21 28.73 -1.36
N GLY A 151 13.18 28.54 -2.17
CA GLY A 151 13.24 27.75 -3.41
C GLY A 151 13.24 26.23 -3.21
N VAL A 152 13.07 25.76 -1.97
CA VAL A 152 12.84 24.34 -1.67
C VAL A 152 11.34 24.03 -1.74
N ILE A 153 10.99 22.99 -2.50
CA ILE A 153 9.65 22.43 -2.57
C ILE A 153 9.49 21.33 -1.51
N LEU A 154 8.51 21.52 -0.65
CA LEU A 154 7.96 20.48 0.21
C LEU A 154 6.84 19.78 -0.57
N LEU A 155 6.96 18.47 -0.75
CA LEU A 155 5.96 17.64 -1.41
C LEU A 155 5.51 16.53 -0.45
N ASP A 156 4.22 16.49 -0.18
CA ASP A 156 3.55 15.42 0.54
C ASP A 156 2.50 14.77 -0.36
N HIS A 157 2.10 13.53 -0.05
CA HIS A 157 1.05 12.87 -0.79
C HIS A 157 0.34 11.79 0.01
N VAL A 158 -0.92 11.54 -0.35
CA VAL A 158 -1.76 10.48 0.19
C VAL A 158 -2.24 9.62 -0.97
N VAL A 159 -2.12 8.30 -0.82
CA VAL A 159 -2.65 7.32 -1.77
C VAL A 159 -3.83 6.58 -1.14
N ARG A 160 -4.97 6.56 -1.83
CA ARG A 160 -6.18 5.82 -1.46
C ARG A 160 -6.75 5.05 -2.65
N ALA A 161 -7.66 4.12 -2.39
CA ALA A 161 -8.39 3.40 -3.43
C ALA A 161 -9.91 3.54 -3.23
N GLU A 162 -10.65 3.61 -4.32
CA GLU A 162 -12.11 3.65 -4.35
C GLU A 162 -12.64 2.89 -5.58
N GLY A 163 -13.38 1.79 -5.35
CA GLY A 163 -13.77 0.90 -6.44
C GLY A 163 -12.55 0.39 -7.20
N THR A 164 -12.51 0.55 -8.53
CA THR A 164 -11.34 0.19 -9.36
C THR A 164 -10.28 1.29 -9.47
N ARG A 165 -10.46 2.40 -8.76
CA ARG A 165 -9.62 3.59 -8.90
C ARG A 165 -8.62 3.70 -7.77
N ILE A 166 -7.44 4.18 -8.12
CA ILE A 166 -6.42 4.65 -7.20
C ILE A 166 -6.42 6.18 -7.31
N LEU A 167 -6.52 6.84 -6.16
CA LEU A 167 -6.52 8.30 -6.05
C LEU A 167 -5.26 8.70 -5.29
N ILE A 168 -4.48 9.61 -5.88
CA ILE A 168 -3.28 10.17 -5.27
C ILE A 168 -3.48 11.66 -5.16
N ASP A 169 -3.56 12.16 -3.92
CA ASP A 169 -3.58 13.58 -3.64
C ASP A 169 -2.16 14.00 -3.27
N GLY A 170 -1.57 14.91 -4.02
CA GLY A 170 -0.23 15.44 -3.78
C GLY A 170 -0.27 16.94 -3.53
N ASP A 171 0.33 17.38 -2.43
CA ASP A 171 0.43 18.79 -2.09
C ASP A 171 1.88 19.24 -2.14
N ALA A 172 2.15 20.24 -2.97
CA ALA A 172 3.47 20.84 -3.14
C ALA A 172 3.46 22.30 -2.71
N MET A 173 4.45 22.71 -1.93
CA MET A 173 4.59 24.08 -1.45
C MET A 173 6.02 24.57 -1.60
N VAL A 174 6.18 25.80 -2.06
CA VAL A 174 7.47 26.49 -2.10
C VAL A 174 7.37 27.84 -1.42
N THR A 175 8.36 28.16 -0.60
CA THR A 175 8.57 29.51 -0.06
C THR A 175 9.68 30.18 -0.84
N LEU A 176 9.45 31.41 -1.30
CA LEU A 176 10.53 32.25 -1.82
C LEU A 176 11.02 33.16 -0.68
N ALA A 177 12.34 33.28 -0.51
CA ALA A 177 12.86 34.39 0.29
C ALA A 177 12.49 35.67 -0.47
N GLY A 178 12.05 36.68 0.29
CA GLY A 178 11.57 37.95 -0.24
C GLY A 178 12.47 38.46 -1.36
N ARG A 179 11.85 39.01 -2.41
CA ARG A 179 12.53 39.58 -3.56
C ARG A 179 13.73 40.42 -3.08
N ASP A 180 14.94 40.01 -3.45
CA ASP A 180 16.03 40.97 -3.55
C ASP A 180 15.56 42.02 -4.57
N ALA A 181 15.22 43.20 -4.04
CA ALA A 181 14.85 44.38 -4.79
C ALA A 181 16.09 44.99 -5.46
#